data_AF-A0A562WRJ2-F1
#
_entry.id   AF-A0A562WRJ2-F1
#
_cell.length_a   1.000
_cell.length_b   1.000
_cell.length_c   1.000
_cell.angle_alpha   90.00
_cell.angle_beta   90.00
_cell.angle_gamma   90.00
#
_symmetry.space_group_name_H-M   'P 1'
#
loop_
_entity.id
_entity.type
_entity.pdbx_description
1 polymer ?
#
loop_
_entity_poly.entity_id
_entity_poly.type
_entity_poly.pdbx_seq_one_letter_code
_entity_poly.pdbx_strand_id
1 'polypeptide(L)'
;MQMMFSLIVFGFIFLTGAVPAVADDGNRPAEKRISYDPAIMYPGPYTPEHLFYKNPKGPVWLQWTAGDFTRKVTCSGALKRLKRKGVWQGHLKPDGSCGSPAEPSDWAVGNWINYYLSSSPGNRQ
;
A
#
# COMPACT_ATOMS: atom_id res chain seq x y z
N MET A 1 -46.96 1.91 -55.20
CA MET A 1 -47.74 0.70 -54.90
C MET A 1 -47.13 0.06 -53.67
N GLN A 2 -47.74 0.21 -52.50
CA GLN A 2 -48.93 -0.51 -52.01
C GLN A 2 -48.52 -1.75 -51.20
N MET A 3 -48.74 -1.65 -49.88
CA MET A 3 -49.25 -2.68 -48.93
C MET A 3 -48.48 -4.02 -48.88
N MET A 4 -48.21 -4.66 -47.74
CA MET A 4 -49.20 -5.04 -46.73
C MET A 4 -48.50 -5.73 -45.54
N PHE A 5 -49.07 -5.50 -44.37
CA PHE A 5 -49.07 -6.28 -43.13
C PHE A 5 -48.52 -7.72 -43.14
N SER A 6 -47.76 -8.07 -42.09
CA SER A 6 -48.09 -9.27 -41.32
C SER A 6 -47.52 -9.20 -39.90
N LEU A 7 -48.43 -9.24 -38.92
CA LEU A 7 -48.14 -9.48 -37.50
C LEU A 7 -47.52 -10.87 -37.34
N ILE A 8 -46.42 -10.98 -36.59
CA ILE A 8 -46.13 -12.19 -35.83
C ILE A 8 -45.75 -11.79 -34.40
N VAL A 9 -46.69 -12.05 -33.51
CA VAL A 9 -46.54 -12.01 -32.06
C VAL A 9 -45.70 -13.23 -31.66
N PHE A 10 -44.44 -13.02 -31.26
CA PHE A 10 -43.67 -14.02 -30.51
C PHE A 10 -43.41 -13.48 -29.11
N GLY A 11 -44.30 -13.84 -28.19
CA GLY A 11 -44.10 -13.62 -26.77
C GLY A 11 -43.00 -14.53 -26.26
N PHE A 12 -41.81 -13.97 -26.04
CA PHE A 12 -40.80 -14.57 -25.17
C PHE A 12 -41.05 -14.06 -23.75
N ILE A 13 -41.78 -14.86 -22.97
CA ILE A 13 -41.89 -14.68 -21.52
C ILE A 13 -40.52 -15.07 -20.95
N PHE A 14 -39.64 -14.09 -20.76
CA PHE A 14 -38.46 -14.26 -19.91
C PHE A 14 -38.93 -14.36 -18.46
N LEU A 15 -39.03 -15.60 -17.97
CA LEU A 15 -39.26 -15.88 -16.56
C LEU A 15 -37.98 -15.51 -15.79
N THR A 16 -37.87 -14.26 -15.37
CA THR A 16 -36.81 -13.78 -14.49
C THR A 16 -36.99 -14.37 -13.11
N GLY A 17 -36.31 -15.49 -12.84
CA GLY A 17 -36.09 -15.96 -11.48
C GLY A 17 -35.20 -14.97 -10.74
N ALA A 18 -35.79 -14.13 -9.90
CA ALA A 18 -35.05 -13.29 -8.97
C ALA A 18 -34.43 -14.19 -7.89
N VAL A 19 -33.15 -14.54 -8.06
CA VAL A 19 -32.35 -15.11 -6.97
C VAL A 19 -32.09 -13.96 -5.99
N PRO A 20 -32.50 -14.03 -4.72
CA PRO A 20 -32.12 -13.01 -3.75
C PRO A 20 -30.60 -13.08 -3.60
N ALA A 21 -29.91 -12.06 -4.09
CA ALA A 21 -28.53 -11.81 -3.74
C ALA A 21 -28.50 -11.58 -2.23
N VAL A 22 -27.93 -12.53 -1.49
CA VAL A 22 -27.66 -12.37 -0.06
C VAL A 22 -26.56 -11.32 0.03
N ALA A 23 -26.97 -10.06 0.17
CA ALA A 23 -26.10 -8.97 0.56
C ALA A 23 -25.74 -9.19 2.03
N ASP A 24 -24.70 -9.98 2.28
CA ASP A 24 -24.00 -9.98 3.57
C ASP A 24 -23.15 -8.70 3.63
N ASP A 25 -23.84 -7.58 3.86
CA ASP A 25 -23.24 -6.26 4.01
C ASP A 25 -23.61 -5.76 5.41
N GLY A 26 -22.62 -5.71 6.31
CA GLY A 26 -22.78 -4.89 7.51
C GLY A 26 -22.25 -5.40 8.84
N ASN A 27 -21.50 -6.50 8.93
CA ASN A 27 -20.87 -6.84 10.22
C ASN A 27 -19.46 -7.43 10.13
N ARG A 28 -18.62 -6.85 9.27
CA ARG A 28 -17.18 -7.01 9.44
C ARG A 28 -16.76 -6.02 10.54
N PRO A 29 -16.25 -6.47 11.70
CA PRO A 29 -15.73 -5.56 12.71
C PRO A 29 -14.72 -4.66 12.01
N ALA A 30 -14.84 -3.34 12.17
CA ALA A 30 -13.84 -2.42 11.69
C ALA A 30 -12.51 -2.83 12.32
N GLU A 31 -11.69 -3.55 11.55
CA GLU A 31 -10.41 -4.04 12.00
C GLU A 31 -9.64 -2.80 12.43
N LYS A 32 -9.43 -2.65 13.74
CA LYS A 32 -8.80 -1.47 14.34
C LYS A 32 -7.39 -1.41 13.78
N ARG A 33 -7.22 -0.68 12.66
CA ARG A 33 -5.93 -0.45 12.03
C ARG A 33 -5.13 0.39 13.02
N ILE A 34 -4.33 -0.28 13.85
CA ILE A 34 -3.37 0.34 14.75
C ILE A 34 -2.57 1.28 13.87
N SER A 35 -2.60 2.60 14.14
CA SER A 35 -1.82 3.55 13.35
C SER A 35 -0.34 3.40 13.70
N TYR A 36 0.55 3.58 12.72
CA TYR A 36 1.99 3.59 12.98
C TYR A 36 2.35 4.73 13.96
N ASP A 37 3.02 4.38 15.05
CA ASP A 37 3.61 5.33 16.00
C ASP A 37 5.14 5.21 15.96
N PRO A 38 5.89 6.23 15.49
CA PRO A 38 7.34 6.17 15.44
C PRO A 38 8.03 6.09 16.82
N ALA A 39 7.32 6.38 17.92
CA ALA A 39 7.84 6.23 19.28
C ALA A 39 7.79 4.77 19.78
N ILE A 40 7.01 3.90 19.12
CA ILE A 40 6.91 2.49 19.46
C ILE A 40 7.92 1.70 18.63
N MET A 41 8.66 0.82 19.30
CA MET A 41 9.56 -0.11 18.63
C MET A 41 8.80 -1.39 18.24
N TYR A 42 8.64 -1.63 16.94
CA TYR A 42 7.94 -2.80 16.43
C TYR A 42 8.92 -3.96 16.19
N PRO A 43 8.60 -5.18 16.67
CA PRO A 43 9.45 -6.34 16.45
C PRO A 43 9.45 -6.74 14.98
N GLY A 44 10.61 -7.15 14.48
CA GLY A 44 10.75 -7.67 13.12
C GLY A 44 12.21 -7.74 12.68
N PRO A 45 12.46 -8.22 11.46
CA PRO A 45 13.82 -8.49 10.97
C PRO A 45 14.58 -7.24 10.52
N TYR A 46 13.90 -6.09 10.38
CA TYR A 46 14.53 -4.86 9.91
C TYR A 46 15.05 -4.03 11.07
N THR A 47 16.32 -3.61 11.00
CA THR A 47 16.91 -2.72 12.00
C THR A 47 16.14 -1.40 12.08
N PRO A 48 15.58 -1.03 13.23
CA PRO A 48 14.62 0.07 13.34
C PRO A 48 15.10 1.42 12.84
N GLU A 49 16.37 1.76 13.07
CA GLU A 49 16.97 3.04 12.71
C GLU A 49 17.56 3.09 11.29
N HIS A 50 17.59 1.97 10.58
CA HIS A 50 18.14 1.91 9.22
C HIS A 50 17.10 2.36 8.19
N LEU A 51 17.61 2.92 7.09
CA LEU A 51 16.80 3.28 5.93
C LEU A 51 16.88 2.19 4.87
N PHE A 52 15.72 1.88 4.31
CA PHE A 52 15.53 0.91 3.25
C PHE A 52 14.79 1.56 2.07
N TYR A 53 15.00 1.00 0.89
CA TYR A 53 14.24 1.33 -0.31
C TYR A 53 13.57 0.08 -0.87
N LYS A 54 12.43 0.26 -1.50
CA LYS A 54 11.68 -0.86 -2.09
C LYS A 54 12.38 -1.32 -3.37
N ASN A 55 12.66 -2.62 -3.48
CA ASN A 55 13.15 -3.19 -4.72
C ASN A 55 12.03 -3.11 -5.79
N PRO A 56 12.23 -2.46 -6.95
CA PRO A 56 11.21 -2.42 -7.99
C PRO A 56 10.94 -3.81 -8.61
N LYS A 57 11.87 -4.76 -8.48
CA LYS A 57 11.79 -6.10 -9.07
C LYS A 57 11.22 -7.16 -8.13
N GLY A 58 10.87 -6.83 -6.89
CA GLY A 58 10.40 -7.82 -5.93
C GLY A 58 9.85 -7.23 -4.63
N PRO A 59 9.33 -8.07 -3.72
CA PRO A 59 8.70 -7.60 -2.49
C PRO A 59 9.71 -7.19 -1.39
N VAL A 60 11.01 -7.30 -1.67
CA VAL A 60 12.07 -7.15 -0.67
C VAL A 60 12.44 -5.67 -0.49
N TRP A 61 12.56 -5.26 0.77
CA TRP A 61 13.16 -3.98 1.15
C TRP A 61 14.67 -4.12 1.23
N LEU A 62 15.39 -3.30 0.49
CA LEU A 62 16.85 -3.32 0.43
C LEU A 62 17.41 -2.22 1.31
N GLN A 63 18.39 -2.55 2.13
CA GLN A 63 19.04 -1.58 3.00
C GLN A 63 19.84 -0.59 2.14
N TRP A 64 19.61 0.70 2.33
CA TRP A 64 20.37 1.74 1.63
C TRP A 64 21.75 1.94 2.26
N THR A 65 21.79 2.11 3.57
CA THR A 65 23.01 2.35 4.32
C THR A 65 22.91 1.77 5.73
N ALA A 66 24.05 1.49 6.35
CA ALA A 66 24.11 1.12 7.75
C ALA A 66 24.10 2.37 8.64
N GLY A 67 23.49 2.23 9.81
CA GLY A 67 23.36 3.27 10.81
C GLY A 67 22.09 4.11 10.69
N ASP A 68 21.98 5.04 11.63
CA ASP A 68 20.81 5.89 11.84
C ASP A 68 20.54 6.81 10.64
N PHE A 69 19.35 6.65 10.03
CA PHE A 69 18.92 7.46 8.89
C PHE A 69 18.91 8.95 9.19
N THR A 70 18.72 9.36 10.45
CA THR A 70 18.65 10.77 10.84
C THR A 70 19.97 11.51 10.68
N ARG A 71 21.09 10.76 10.65
CA ARG A 71 22.44 11.31 10.42
C ARG A 71 22.84 11.27 8.94
N LYS A 72 22.17 10.47 8.13
CA LYS A 72 22.52 10.21 6.72
C LYS A 72 21.64 10.97 5.75
N VAL A 73 20.36 11.16 6.06
CA VAL A 73 19.42 11.87 5.19
C VAL A 73 19.55 13.38 5.40
N THR A 74 20.09 14.08 4.41
CA THR A 74 20.22 15.54 4.40
C THR A 74 19.05 16.22 3.67
N CYS A 75 18.31 15.49 2.84
CA CYS A 75 17.07 15.94 2.24
C CYS A 75 16.01 16.24 3.32
N SER A 76 15.77 17.53 3.60
CA SER A 76 14.91 17.97 4.72
C SER A 76 13.48 17.45 4.65
N GLY A 77 12.90 17.41 3.44
CA GLY A 77 11.56 16.87 3.19
C GLY A 77 11.46 15.38 3.48
N ALA A 78 12.46 14.61 3.03
CA ALA A 78 12.56 13.18 3.30
C ALA A 78 12.74 12.93 4.80
N LEU A 79 13.70 13.60 5.43
CA LEU A 79 13.99 13.47 6.86
C LEU A 79 12.75 13.73 7.73
N LYS A 80 12.03 14.83 7.46
CA LYS A 80 10.81 15.19 8.19
C LYS A 80 9.67 14.17 8.00
N ARG A 81 9.57 13.58 6.82
CA ARG A 81 8.55 12.57 6.51
C ARG A 81 8.89 11.23 7.14
N LEU A 82 10.13 10.77 7.00
CA LEU A 82 10.64 9.54 7.61
C LEU A 82 10.54 9.57 9.13
N LYS A 83 10.93 10.67 9.80
CA LYS A 83 10.77 10.81 11.27
C LYS A 83 9.32 10.71 11.75
N ARG A 84 8.36 11.22 10.98
CA ARG A 84 6.95 11.30 11.41
C ARG A 84 6.09 10.11 10.99
N LYS A 85 6.41 9.53 9.84
CA LYS A 85 5.57 8.52 9.18
C LYS A 85 6.32 7.23 8.89
N GLY A 86 7.64 7.21 9.08
CA GLY A 86 8.47 6.05 8.79
C GLY A 86 8.64 5.75 7.30
N VAL A 87 7.99 6.51 6.41
CA VAL A 87 8.03 6.34 4.96
C VAL A 87 8.16 7.66 4.23
N TRP A 88 8.74 7.60 3.03
CA TRP A 88 8.84 8.73 2.13
C TRP A 88 8.78 8.29 0.67
N GLN A 89 8.23 9.15 -0.18
CA GLN A 89 8.16 8.96 -1.62
C GLN A 89 8.98 10.04 -2.33
N GLY A 90 9.95 9.62 -3.12
CA GLY A 90 10.90 10.45 -3.82
C GLY A 90 12.23 9.73 -4.00
N HIS A 91 13.24 10.43 -4.51
CA HIS A 91 14.56 9.86 -4.77
C HIS A 91 15.63 10.50 -3.87
N LEU A 92 16.37 9.70 -3.10
CA LEU A 92 17.57 10.13 -2.39
C LEU A 92 18.80 9.77 -3.20
N LYS A 93 19.73 10.71 -3.30
CA LYS A 93 21.08 10.42 -3.81
C LYS A 93 21.87 9.59 -2.78
N PRO A 94 23.00 8.97 -3.18
CA PRO A 94 23.87 8.22 -2.26
C PRO A 94 24.41 9.02 -1.07
N ASP A 95 24.47 10.34 -1.15
CA ASP A 95 24.86 11.25 -0.07
C ASP A 95 23.70 11.66 0.86
N GLY A 96 22.48 11.15 0.60
CA GLY A 96 21.26 11.46 1.35
C GLY A 96 20.60 12.79 1.01
N SER A 97 21.10 13.50 -0.01
CA SER A 97 20.47 14.71 -0.52
C SER A 97 19.27 14.37 -1.42
N CYS A 98 18.41 15.37 -1.68
CA CYS A 98 17.27 15.16 -2.57
C CYS A 98 17.77 14.98 -4.01
N GLY A 99 17.31 13.92 -4.67
CA GLY A 99 17.54 13.67 -6.09
C GLY A 99 16.36 14.12 -6.95
N SER A 100 16.60 14.21 -8.26
CA SER A 100 15.53 14.29 -9.26
C SER A 100 14.66 13.03 -9.20
N PRO A 101 13.36 13.10 -9.58
CA PRO A 101 12.49 11.93 -9.62
C PRO A 101 13.13 10.77 -10.39
N ALA A 102 13.32 9.64 -9.72
CA ALA A 102 13.88 8.41 -10.25
C ALA A 102 13.48 7.23 -9.35
N GLU A 103 13.63 6.02 -9.84
CA GLU A 103 13.51 4.81 -9.02
C GLU A 103 14.80 4.57 -8.21
N PRO A 104 14.73 4.11 -6.94
CA PRO A 104 13.51 3.75 -6.21
C PRO A 104 12.76 5.00 -5.70
N SER A 105 11.44 4.98 -5.89
CA SER A 105 10.58 6.06 -5.42
C SER A 105 10.05 5.85 -4.00
N ASP A 106 10.09 4.63 -3.46
CA ASP A 106 9.58 4.31 -2.12
C ASP A 106 10.72 4.02 -1.12
N TRP A 107 10.71 4.75 0.00
CA TRP A 107 11.68 4.63 1.09
C TRP A 107 10.97 4.40 2.42
N ALA A 108 11.56 3.58 3.27
CA ALA A 108 11.02 3.28 4.58
C ALA A 108 12.11 3.08 5.65
N VAL A 109 11.81 3.49 6.87
CA VAL A 109 12.58 3.21 8.07
C VAL A 109 12.26 1.78 8.52
N GLY A 110 13.26 1.03 8.99
CA GLY A 110 13.08 -0.38 9.38
C GLY A 110 11.95 -0.58 10.38
N ASN A 111 11.79 0.34 11.34
CA ASN A 111 10.70 0.28 12.34
C ASN A 111 9.31 0.29 11.68
N TRP A 112 9.13 1.10 10.63
CA TRP A 112 7.87 1.13 9.89
C TRP A 112 7.62 -0.16 9.10
N ILE A 113 8.67 -0.75 8.53
CA ILE A 113 8.56 -2.02 7.81
C ILE A 113 8.11 -3.12 8.78
N ASN A 114 8.70 -3.19 9.98
CA ASN A 114 8.30 -4.13 11.02
C ASN A 114 6.83 -3.95 11.44
N TYR A 115 6.40 -2.70 11.62
CA TYR A 115 4.97 -2.39 11.84
C TYR A 115 4.09 -2.85 10.68
N TYR A 116 4.47 -2.55 9.44
CA TYR A 116 3.69 -2.90 8.25
C TYR A 116 3.53 -4.42 8.10
N LEU A 117 4.60 -5.18 8.38
CA LEU A 117 4.57 -6.64 8.32
C LEU A 117 3.75 -7.26 9.45
N SER A 118 3.84 -6.75 10.67
CA SER A 118 3.07 -7.26 11.83
C SER A 118 1.58 -6.90 11.77
N SER A 119 1.23 -5.78 11.12
CA SER A 119 -0.15 -5.33 10.95
C SER A 119 -0.85 -5.87 9.71
N SER A 120 -0.11 -6.48 8.77
CA SER A 120 -0.68 -7.05 7.55
C SER A 120 -1.33 -8.42 7.81
N PRO A 121 -2.64 -8.61 7.52
CA PRO A 121 -3.37 -9.86 7.81
C PRO A 121 -2.78 -11.12 7.14
N GLY A 122 -1.97 -10.98 6.08
CA GLY A 122 -1.34 -12.09 5.37
C GLY A 122 0.04 -12.52 5.89
N ASN A 123 0.58 -11.86 6.93
CA ASN A 123 1.93 -12.13 7.47
C ASN A 123 1.93 -12.58 8.94
N ARG A 124 0.77 -12.87 9.53
CA ARG A 124 0.69 -13.60 10.81
C ARG A 124 0.95 -15.08 10.50
N GLN A 125 2.21 -15.50 10.55
CA GLN A 125 2.56 -16.93 10.64
C GLN A 125 2.48 -17.40 12.09
#